data_AF-A0A2M6GII2-F1
#
_entry.id   AF-A0A2M6GII2-F1
#
_cell.length_a   1.000
_cell.length_b   1.000
_cell.length_c   1.000
_cell.angle_alpha   90.00
_cell.angle_beta   90.00
_cell.angle_gamma   90.00
#
_symmetry.space_group_name_H-M   'P 1'
#
loop_
_entity.id
_entity.type
_entity.pdbx_description
1 polymer ?
#
loop_
_entity_poly.entity_id
_entity_poly.type
_entity_poly.pdbx_seq_one_letter_code
_entity_poly.pdbx_strand_id
1 'polypeptide(L)'
;GFAVALRFPKEQLPWLINWQHWGKGEYVTGLEPSTHPPIGQAKAREQNTLIYLTPGESRIYNLEIEVLNDEVKIKRFLNHTIQAD
;
A
#
# COMPACT_ATOMS: atom_id res chain seq x y z
N GLY A 1 -22.75 3.72 -4.25
CA GLY A 1 -21.51 3.58 -5.05
C GLY A 1 -20.62 2.53 -4.40
N PHE A 2 -19.44 2.28 -4.97
CA PHE A 2 -18.44 1.40 -4.35
C PHE A 2 -17.20 2.19 -3.95
N ALA A 3 -16.54 1.77 -2.88
CA ALA A 3 -15.19 2.18 -2.53
C ALA A 3 -14.39 0.98 -2.04
N VAL A 4 -13.06 1.08 -2.12
CA VAL A 4 -12.13 0.12 -1.54
C VAL A 4 -11.24 0.89 -0.56
N ALA A 5 -11.15 0.41 0.68
CA ALA A 5 -10.22 0.91 1.66
C ALA A 5 -9.07 -0.08 1.82
N LEU A 6 -7.84 0.44 1.82
CA LEU A 6 -6.61 -0.30 2.07
C LEU A 6 -5.91 0.35 3.27
N ARG A 7 -5.69 -0.42 4.33
CA ARG A 7 -5.06 0.05 5.57
C ARG A 7 -3.84 -0.80 5.87
N PHE A 8 -2.74 -0.16 6.22
CA PHE A 8 -1.47 -0.81 6.55
C PHE A 8 -0.64 0.08 7.48
N PRO A 9 0.17 -0.47 8.39
CA PRO A 9 1.09 0.31 9.22
C PRO A 9 2.22 0.88 8.37
N LYS A 10 2.45 2.19 8.46
CA LYS A 10 3.54 2.86 7.73
C LYS A 10 4.92 2.40 8.19
N GLU A 11 5.08 1.99 9.46
CA GLU A 11 6.38 1.47 9.92
C GLU A 11 6.73 0.13 9.25
N GLN A 12 5.73 -0.63 8.77
CA GLN A 12 5.94 -1.88 8.07
C GLN A 12 6.09 -1.68 6.56
N LEU A 13 5.23 -0.83 5.97
CA LEU A 13 5.19 -0.54 4.53
C LEU A 13 5.21 0.98 4.31
N PRO A 14 6.38 1.64 4.39
CA PRO A 14 6.48 3.10 4.38
C PRO A 14 6.23 3.75 3.01
N TRP A 15 6.20 2.95 1.93
CA TRP A 15 5.97 3.45 0.58
C TRP A 15 4.60 3.02 0.07
N LEU A 16 3.95 3.88 -0.71
CA LEU A 16 2.75 3.54 -1.47
C LEU A 16 2.99 3.90 -2.93
N ILE A 17 2.89 2.91 -3.82
CA ILE A 17 2.91 3.14 -5.26
C ILE A 17 1.47 3.19 -5.74
N ASN A 18 1.10 4.27 -6.41
CA ASN A 18 -0.19 4.43 -7.08
C ASN A 18 0.03 4.22 -8.58
N TRP A 19 -0.17 3.00 -9.05
CA TRP A 19 0.04 2.61 -10.43
C TRP A 19 -1.28 2.70 -11.22
N GLN A 20 -1.26 3.32 -12.40
CA GLN A 20 -2.44 3.51 -13.23
C GLN A 20 -2.18 2.96 -14.62
N HIS A 21 -3.06 2.08 -15.10
CA HIS A 21 -3.03 1.55 -16.45
C HIS A 21 -4.39 1.70 -17.11
N TRP A 22 -4.49 2.69 -18.00
CA TRP A 22 -5.71 3.05 -18.73
C TRP A 22 -5.53 2.80 -20.22
N GLY A 23 -5.26 1.54 -20.56
CA GLY A 23 -5.15 1.05 -21.93
C GLY A 23 -6.51 0.74 -22.56
N LYS A 24 -6.53 0.51 -23.88
CA LYS A 24 -7.74 0.06 -24.56
C LYS A 24 -8.08 -1.36 -24.08
N GLY A 25 -9.22 -1.51 -23.40
CA GLY A 25 -9.65 -2.79 -22.81
C GLY A 25 -9.05 -3.07 -21.43
N GLU A 26 -8.25 -2.14 -20.89
CA GLU A 26 -7.56 -2.29 -19.60
C GLU A 26 -7.74 -1.00 -18.80
N TYR A 27 -8.56 -1.03 -17.75
CA TYR A 27 -8.81 0.12 -16.90
C TYR A 27 -8.59 -0.27 -15.44
N VAL A 28 -7.33 -0.26 -15.03
CA VAL A 28 -6.87 -0.77 -13.74
C VAL A 28 -6.09 0.32 -13.01
N THR A 29 -6.29 0.36 -11.70
CA THR A 29 -5.44 1.08 -10.77
C THR A 29 -4.92 0.11 -9.72
N GLY A 30 -3.64 0.23 -9.38
CA GLY A 30 -2.94 -0.51 -8.34
C GLY A 30 -2.60 0.42 -7.18
N LEU A 31 -3.01 0.04 -5.98
CA LEU A 31 -2.51 0.62 -4.73
C LEU A 31 -1.55 -0.39 -4.11
N GLU A 32 -0.27 -0.07 -4.11
CA GLU A 32 0.81 -1.01 -3.81
C GLU A 32 1.65 -0.51 -2.62
N PRO A 33 1.22 -0.80 -1.37
CA PRO A 33 2.03 -0.58 -0.18
C PRO A 33 3.30 -1.44 -0.23
N SER A 34 4.45 -0.86 0.06
CA SER A 34 5.74 -1.49 -0.14
C SER A 34 6.76 -1.10 0.92
N THR A 35 7.74 -1.98 1.10
CA THR A 35 8.93 -1.74 1.95
C THR A 35 9.89 -0.73 1.33
N HIS A 36 9.89 -0.60 0.00
CA HIS A 36 10.82 0.23 -0.76
C HIS A 36 10.09 0.93 -1.91
N PRO A 37 10.62 2.06 -2.42
CA PRO A 37 10.15 2.62 -3.68
C PRO A 37 10.46 1.66 -4.85
N PRO A 38 9.83 1.84 -6.03
CA PRO A 38 9.99 0.92 -7.17
C PRO A 38 11.33 1.15 -7.91
N ILE A 39 12.44 1.01 -7.18
CA ILE A 39 13.82 1.24 -7.65
C ILE A 39 14.58 -0.05 -7.98
N GLY A 40 13.97 -1.20 -7.67
CA GLY A 40 14.58 -2.52 -7.84
C GLY A 40 15.65 -2.84 -6.79
N GLN A 41 15.95 -4.14 -6.67
CA GLN A 41 16.84 -4.65 -5.63
C GLN A 41 18.28 -4.14 -5.76
N ALA A 42 18.79 -3.97 -6.99
CA ALA A 42 20.16 -3.51 -7.23
C ALA A 42 20.40 -2.12 -6.64
N LYS A 43 19.48 -1.18 -6.90
CA LYS A 43 19.56 0.18 -6.35
C LYS A 43 19.38 0.18 -4.83
N ALA A 44 18.47 -0.64 -4.31
CA ALA A 44 18.30 -0.78 -2.85
C ALA A 44 19.56 -1.32 -2.16
N ARG A 45 20.32 -2.23 -2.80
CA ARG A 45 21.63 -2.69 -2.30
C ARG A 45 22.67 -1.56 -2.34
N GLU A 46 22.79 -0.86 -3.47
CA GLU A 46 23.72 0.26 -3.64
C GLU A 46 23.49 1.35 -2.59
N GLN A 47 22.22 1.60 -2.25
CA GLN A 47 21.82 2.59 -1.25
C GLN A 47 21.86 2.08 0.19
N ASN A 48 22.25 0.82 0.43
CA ASN A 48 22.22 0.15 1.73
C ASN A 48 20.85 0.19 2.43
N THR A 49 19.77 0.24 1.64
CA THR A 49 18.38 0.23 2.17
C THR A 49 17.76 -1.15 2.10
N LEU A 50 18.29 -2.06 1.26
CA LEU A 50 17.73 -3.40 1.09
C LEU A 50 17.65 -4.13 2.43
N ILE A 51 16.43 -4.55 2.78
CA ILE A 51 16.16 -5.40 3.94
C ILE A 51 16.77 -6.79 3.70
N TYR A 52 17.60 -7.24 4.64
CA TYR A 52 18.07 -8.61 4.75
C TYR A 52 17.49 -9.24 6.02
N LEU A 53 17.15 -10.52 5.96
CA LEU A 53 16.75 -11.31 7.12
C LEU A 53 17.85 -12.32 7.44
N THR A 54 18.20 -12.42 8.71
CA THR A 54 19.14 -13.42 9.21
C THR A 54 18.46 -14.79 9.36
N PRO A 55 19.22 -15.90 9.47
CA PRO A 55 18.63 -17.22 9.69
C PRO A 55 17.74 -17.24 10.94
N GLY A 56 16.46 -17.60 10.75
CA GLY A 56 15.45 -17.64 11.81
C GLY A 56 14.73 -16.31 12.06
N GLU A 57 15.16 -15.21 11.44
CA GLU A 57 14.47 -13.92 11.53
C GLU A 57 13.19 -13.93 10.70
N SER A 58 12.15 -13.28 11.22
CA SER A 58 10.86 -13.14 10.56
C SER A 58 10.44 -11.68 10.53
N ARG A 59 9.74 -11.29 9.47
CA ARG A 59 9.01 -10.01 9.38
C ARG A 59 7.54 -10.28 9.12
N ILE A 60 6.70 -9.42 9.69
CA ILE A 60 5.25 -9.50 9.58
C ILE A 60 4.77 -8.20 8.93
N TYR A 61 3.86 -8.34 7.97
CA TYR A 61 3.20 -7.24 7.28
C TYR A 61 1.70 -7.40 7.43
N ASN A 62 1.06 -6.41 8.05
CA ASN A 62 -0.38 -6.39 8.31
C ASN A 62 -1.06 -5.49 7.28
N LEU A 63 -2.08 -6.03 6.61
CA LEU A 63 -2.90 -5.28 5.66
C LEU A 63 -4.37 -5.61 5.90
N GLU A 64 -5.22 -4.61 5.75
CA GLU A 64 -6.67 -4.77 5.72
C GLU A 64 -7.21 -4.22 4.41
N ILE A 65 -8.03 -5.03 3.73
CA ILE A 65 -8.74 -4.65 2.51
C ILE A 65 -10.23 -4.74 2.79
N GLU A 66 -10.93 -3.63 2.61
CA GLU A 66 -12.37 -3.54 2.86
C GLU A 66 -13.08 -3.04 1.60
N VAL A 67 -14.11 -3.77 1.17
CA VAL A 67 -15.03 -3.34 0.11
C VAL A 67 -16.24 -2.66 0.74
N LEU A 68 -16.47 -1.41 0.38
CA LEU A 68 -17.55 -0.59 0.88
C LEU A 68 -18.59 -0.39 -0.23
N ASN A 69 -19.86 -0.67 0.09
CA ASN A 69 -21.00 -0.48 -0.81
C ASN A 69 -22.16 0.31 -0.18
N ASP A 70 -22.04 0.67 1.10
CA ASP A 70 -23.00 1.48 1.84
C ASP A 70 -22.60 2.96 1.81
N GLU A 71 -23.55 3.84 1.51
CA GLU A 71 -23.30 5.27 1.34
C GLU A 71 -22.80 5.95 2.62
N VAL A 72 -23.33 5.58 3.77
CA VAL A 72 -22.93 6.16 5.07
C VAL A 72 -21.49 5.74 5.41
N LYS A 73 -21.15 4.46 5.20
CA LYS A 73 -19.78 3.96 5.39
C LYS A 73 -18.79 4.62 4.44
N ILE A 74 -19.15 4.80 3.18
CA ILE A 74 -18.29 5.49 2.19
C ILE A 74 -18.06 6.95 2.61
N LYS A 75 -19.11 7.68 2.99
CA LYS A 75 -18.97 9.07 3.48
C LYS A 75 -18.08 9.16 4.73
N ARG A 76 -18.24 8.22 5.67
CA ARG A 76 -17.39 8.13 6.86
C ARG A 76 -15.93 7.89 6.48
N PHE A 77 -15.66 6.95 5.59
CA PHE A 77 -14.32 6.64 5.13
C PHE A 77 -13.61 7.87 4.52
N LEU A 78 -14.32 8.63 3.67
CA LEU A 78 -13.79 9.84 3.05
C LEU A 78 -13.50 10.98 4.04
N ASN A 79 -14.23 11.04 5.16
CA ASN A 79 -14.09 12.11 6.15
C ASN A 79 -13.03 11.81 7.23
N HIS A 80 -12.57 10.56 7.37
CA HIS A 80 -11.65 10.14 8.44
C HIS A 80 -10.16 10.29 8.10
N THR A 81 -9.79 10.81 6.92
CA THR A 81 -8.38 10.88 6.49
C THR A 81 -7.53 11.94 7.20
N ILE A 82 -8.04 12.62 8.23
CA ILE A 82 -7.28 13.60 9.03
C ILE A 82 -7.19 13.13 10.49
N GLN A 83 -6.28 12.20 10.76
CA GLN A 83 -5.50 12.07 11.99
C GLN A 83 -4.53 10.90 11.78
N ALA A 84 -3.37 11.20 11.22
CA ALA A 84 -2.19 10.38 11.47
C ALA A 84 -1.44 11.10 12.59
N ASP A 85 -1.31 10.44 13.73
CA ASP A 85 -0.39 10.86 14.80
C ASP A 85 1.05 10.97 14.27
#